data_AF-A0A6N2XIB3-F1
#
_entry.id   AF-A0A6N2XIB3-F1
#
_cell.length_a   1.000
_cell.length_b   1.000
_cell.length_c   1.000
_cell.angle_alpha   90.00
_cell.angle_beta   90.00
_cell.angle_gamma   90.00
#
_symmetry.space_group_name_H-M   'P 1'
#
loop_
_entity.id
_entity.type
_entity.pdbx_description
1 polymer ?
#
loop_
_entity_poly.entity_id
_entity_poly.type
_entity_poly.pdbx_seq_one_letter_code
_entity_poly.pdbx_strand_id
1 'polypeptide(L)'
;MQPKYRFYATILDAFWGYLNSDVIWDKYWGWSENPPHTPEEFHEQQFHELIDRINRKPFDSEKADRGTAFNEVIDCMIENRKSETVKVEKVYKVNRFGACDEMGKPLYYDEEETNEVIALKATYNNREFTFPISLCREFAAYYKGALPQQRVEAILPTAYGNVLVYGLIDELMPTSVHDVKTTGSYTVGKFKDHHQHLVYPYALMQNGSDVRTFEYNIVEFNKAGYPVDTYTETYVFNPKRDIPILTNHCEEFIRFLEENREIINDKKIFGGEN
;
A
#
# COMPACT_ATOMS: atom_id res chain seq x y z
N MET A 1 21.75 -19.63 3.14
CA MET A 1 22.43 -19.31 1.86
C MET A 1 22.50 -17.80 1.72
N GLN A 2 23.64 -17.25 1.31
CA GLN A 2 23.75 -15.79 1.10
C GLN A 2 23.00 -15.40 -0.18
N PRO A 3 22.09 -14.41 -0.14
CA PRO A 3 21.39 -13.95 -1.34
C PRO A 3 22.30 -13.10 -2.21
N LYS A 4 22.20 -13.27 -3.53
CA LYS A 4 22.88 -12.44 -4.53
C LYS A 4 22.07 -11.17 -4.87
N TYR A 5 20.75 -11.21 -4.69
CA TYR A 5 19.86 -10.06 -4.85
C TYR A 5 18.86 -9.98 -3.71
N ARG A 6 18.31 -8.80 -3.43
CA ARG A 6 17.31 -8.59 -2.37
C ARG A 6 16.14 -7.75 -2.87
N PHE A 7 14.96 -8.34 -3.00
CA PHE A 7 13.77 -7.67 -3.53
C PHE A 7 12.66 -7.61 -2.48
N TYR A 8 12.21 -6.41 -2.14
CA TYR A 8 10.99 -6.25 -1.36
C TYR A 8 9.77 -6.29 -2.28
N ALA A 9 8.65 -6.84 -1.82
CA ALA A 9 7.48 -7.10 -2.68
C ALA A 9 7.06 -5.89 -3.54
N THR A 10 7.05 -4.67 -2.97
CA THR A 10 6.58 -3.48 -3.71
C THR A 10 7.60 -2.91 -4.71
N ILE A 11 8.87 -3.37 -4.73
CA ILE A 11 9.78 -3.05 -5.86
C ILE A 11 9.42 -3.85 -7.11
N LEU A 12 8.89 -5.06 -6.93
CA LEU A 12 8.44 -5.90 -8.02
C LEU A 12 7.19 -5.29 -8.69
N ASP A 13 6.33 -4.65 -7.90
CA ASP A 13 5.20 -3.86 -8.40
C ASP A 13 5.66 -2.67 -9.25
N ALA A 14 6.69 -1.95 -8.78
CA ALA A 14 7.25 -0.83 -9.52
C ALA A 14 7.88 -1.27 -10.85
N PHE A 15 8.60 -2.40 -10.84
CA PHE A 15 9.15 -2.97 -12.07
C PHE A 15 8.05 -3.43 -13.03
N TRP A 16 6.98 -4.05 -12.52
CA TRP A 16 5.82 -4.38 -13.34
C TRP A 16 5.17 -3.14 -13.96
N GLY A 17 5.07 -2.04 -13.19
CA GLY A 17 4.56 -0.76 -13.69
C GLY A 17 5.40 -0.17 -14.83
N TYR A 18 6.73 -0.28 -14.73
CA TYR A 18 7.63 0.08 -15.82
C TYR A 18 7.44 -0.79 -17.08
N LEU A 19 7.38 -2.12 -16.92
CA LEU A 19 7.21 -3.04 -18.05
C LEU A 19 5.88 -2.85 -18.79
N ASN A 20 4.84 -2.39 -18.10
CA ASN A 20 3.47 -2.24 -18.63
C ASN A 20 3.06 -0.76 -18.70
N SER A 21 4.02 0.15 -18.84
CA SER A 21 3.76 1.60 -18.81
C SER A 21 2.83 2.03 -19.94
N ASP A 22 2.91 1.38 -21.10
CA ASP A 22 2.03 1.57 -22.26
C ASP A 22 0.57 1.23 -21.92
N VAL A 23 0.32 0.05 -21.34
CA VAL A 23 -1.01 -0.39 -20.90
C VAL A 23 -1.57 0.54 -19.82
N ILE A 24 -0.72 0.99 -18.90
CA ILE A 24 -1.09 1.95 -17.85
C ILE A 24 -1.44 3.30 -18.48
N TRP A 25 -0.64 3.77 -19.44
CA TRP A 25 -0.89 5.04 -20.10
C TRP A 25 -2.24 5.03 -20.84
N ASP A 26 -2.49 3.98 -21.63
CA ASP A 26 -3.75 3.82 -22.36
C ASP A 26 -4.96 3.77 -21.42
N LYS A 27 -4.82 3.10 -20.27
CA LYS A 27 -5.90 3.02 -19.26
C LYS A 27 -6.32 4.38 -18.73
N TYR A 28 -5.38 5.30 -18.51
CA TYR A 28 -5.67 6.62 -17.94
C TYR A 28 -5.90 7.71 -18.98
N TRP A 29 -5.24 7.61 -20.14
CA TRP A 29 -5.16 8.69 -21.11
C TRP A 29 -5.41 8.28 -22.56
N GLY A 30 -5.66 7.00 -22.86
CA GLY A 30 -5.90 6.53 -24.24
C GLY A 30 -7.11 7.16 -24.93
N TRP A 31 -8.07 7.70 -24.16
CA TRP A 31 -9.23 8.45 -24.65
C TRP A 31 -9.17 9.96 -24.35
N SER A 32 -8.03 10.45 -23.84
CA SER A 32 -7.85 11.86 -23.52
C SER A 32 -7.50 12.65 -24.78
N GLU A 33 -8.21 13.75 -25.04
CA GLU A 33 -7.86 14.66 -26.14
C GLU A 33 -6.58 15.47 -25.84
N ASN A 34 -6.24 15.65 -24.56
CA ASN A 34 -5.05 16.37 -24.11
C ASN A 34 -4.38 15.60 -22.95
N PRO A 35 -3.65 14.51 -23.23
CA PRO A 35 -2.91 13.79 -22.19
C PRO A 35 -1.78 14.67 -21.62
N PRO A 36 -1.42 14.52 -20.34
CA PRO A 36 -0.37 15.31 -19.70
C PRO A 36 1.05 15.00 -20.22
N HIS A 37 1.23 13.83 -20.84
CA HIS A 37 2.50 13.35 -21.42
C HIS A 37 2.20 12.33 -22.52
N THR A 38 3.11 12.13 -23.47
CA THR A 38 3.01 11.06 -24.47
C THR A 38 3.26 9.68 -23.84
N PRO A 39 2.97 8.57 -24.55
CA PRO A 39 3.32 7.23 -24.08
C PRO A 39 4.83 7.06 -23.83
N GLU A 40 5.67 7.62 -24.69
CA GLU A 40 7.14 7.56 -24.57
C GLU A 40 7.62 8.36 -23.36
N GLU A 41 7.13 9.58 -23.18
CA GLU A 41 7.44 10.41 -22.02
C GLU A 41 7.02 9.73 -20.70
N PHE A 42 5.88 9.04 -20.69
CA PHE A 42 5.43 8.27 -19.54
C PHE A 42 6.34 7.06 -19.26
N HIS A 43 6.75 6.35 -20.30
CA HIS A 43 7.68 5.23 -20.16
C HIS A 43 9.01 5.67 -19.56
N GLU A 44 9.58 6.79 -20.03
CA GLU A 44 10.78 7.39 -19.45
C GLU A 44 10.58 7.83 -18.00
N GLN A 45 9.42 8.41 -17.66
CA GLN A 45 9.07 8.74 -16.27
C GLN A 45 9.03 7.48 -15.40
N GLN A 46 8.36 6.41 -15.84
CA GLN A 46 8.31 5.15 -15.10
C GLN A 46 9.69 4.52 -14.91
N PHE A 47 10.57 4.63 -15.91
CA PHE A 47 11.97 4.20 -15.79
C PHE A 47 12.70 4.98 -14.69
N HIS A 48 12.62 6.31 -14.70
CA HIS A 48 13.26 7.14 -13.69
C HIS A 48 12.70 6.91 -12.28
N GLU A 49 11.38 6.76 -12.15
CA GLU A 49 10.73 6.42 -10.88
C GLU A 49 11.21 5.07 -10.34
N LEU A 50 11.36 4.06 -11.22
CA LEU A 50 11.90 2.76 -10.85
C LEU A 50 13.35 2.87 -10.37
N ILE A 51 14.21 3.57 -11.11
CA ILE A 51 15.61 3.78 -10.71
C ILE A 51 15.72 4.52 -9.37
N ASP A 52 14.90 5.55 -9.16
CA ASP A 52 14.86 6.31 -7.91
C ASP A 52 14.42 5.43 -6.75
N ARG A 53 13.45 4.54 -6.98
CA ARG A 53 12.98 3.59 -5.98
C ARG A 53 14.02 2.50 -5.67
N ILE A 54 14.72 1.98 -6.68
CA ILE A 54 15.86 1.05 -6.49
C ILE A 54 16.93 1.71 -5.63
N ASN A 55 17.24 2.98 -5.92
CA ASN A 55 18.21 3.79 -5.19
C ASN A 55 17.72 4.32 -3.84
N ARG A 56 16.49 3.96 -3.43
CA ARG A 56 15.83 4.41 -2.19
C ARG A 56 15.85 5.93 -2.01
N LYS A 57 15.70 6.68 -3.11
CA LYS A 57 15.53 8.13 -3.00
C LYS A 57 14.28 8.43 -2.17
N PRO A 58 14.33 9.43 -1.27
CA PRO A 58 13.14 9.86 -0.53
C PRO A 58 12.02 10.21 -1.50
N PHE A 59 10.83 9.70 -1.21
CA PHE A 59 9.62 9.93 -1.99
C PHE A 59 8.57 10.58 -1.11
N ASP A 60 8.02 11.70 -1.58
CA ASP A 60 7.00 12.45 -0.87
C ASP A 60 5.65 12.30 -1.58
N SER A 61 4.67 11.70 -0.91
CA SER A 61 3.34 11.48 -1.49
C SER A 61 2.26 11.46 -0.41
N GLU A 62 1.33 12.41 -0.51
CA GLU A 62 0.17 12.46 0.38
C GLU A 62 -0.63 11.15 0.34
N LYS A 63 -0.75 10.50 -0.82
CA LYS A 63 -1.48 9.24 -0.96
C LYS A 63 -0.78 8.11 -0.20
N ALA A 64 0.54 8.02 -0.27
CA ALA A 64 1.32 7.02 0.46
C ALA A 64 1.27 7.28 1.97
N ASP A 65 1.38 8.54 2.38
CA ASP A 65 1.29 8.97 3.78
C ASP A 65 -0.09 8.70 4.38
N ARG A 66 -1.18 8.93 3.62
CA ARG A 66 -2.54 8.61 4.04
C ARG A 66 -2.70 7.11 4.31
N GLY A 67 -2.21 6.28 3.40
CA GLY A 67 -2.23 4.82 3.58
C GLY A 67 -1.46 4.39 4.83
N THR A 68 -0.25 4.94 5.02
CA THR A 68 0.59 4.67 6.19
C THR A 68 -0.09 5.10 7.50
N ALA A 69 -0.64 6.32 7.53
CA ALA A 69 -1.33 6.85 8.69
C ALA A 69 -2.62 6.06 9.01
N PHE A 70 -3.36 5.63 7.98
CA PHE A 70 -4.54 4.80 8.17
C PHE A 70 -4.17 3.43 8.78
N ASN A 71 -3.18 2.74 8.21
CA ASN A 71 -2.70 1.45 8.69
C ASN A 71 -2.30 1.52 10.18
N GLU A 72 -1.44 2.47 10.54
CA GLU A 72 -0.98 2.63 11.93
C GLU A 72 -2.12 3.01 12.90
N VAL A 73 -3.16 3.73 12.45
CA VAL A 73 -4.37 3.97 13.26
C VAL A 73 -5.10 2.67 13.55
N ILE A 74 -5.23 1.77 12.56
CA ILE A 74 -5.86 0.47 12.72
C ILE A 74 -5.03 -0.42 13.66
N ASP A 75 -3.72 -0.52 13.44
CA ASP A 75 -2.79 -1.27 14.29
C ASP A 75 -2.89 -0.82 15.76
N CYS A 76 -2.87 0.50 16.01
CA CYS A 76 -3.02 1.06 17.34
C CYS A 76 -4.34 0.68 18.00
N MET A 77 -5.43 0.58 17.22
CA MET A 77 -6.74 0.18 17.73
C MET A 77 -6.78 -1.32 18.07
N ILE A 78 -6.11 -2.16 17.30
CA ILE A 78 -6.03 -3.62 17.52
C ILE A 78 -5.17 -3.92 18.75
N GLU A 79 -3.99 -3.31 18.84
CA GLU A 79 -3.02 -3.55 19.90
C GLU A 79 -3.29 -2.74 21.18
N ASN A 80 -4.28 -1.84 21.14
CA ASN A 80 -4.62 -0.92 22.23
C ASN A 80 -3.40 -0.13 22.74
N ARG A 81 -2.61 0.40 21.79
CA ARG A 81 -1.42 1.21 22.06
C ARG A 81 -1.55 2.61 21.47
N LYS A 82 -0.61 3.48 21.84
CA LYS A 82 -0.39 4.75 21.13
C LYS A 82 0.67 4.55 20.05
N SER A 83 0.54 5.29 18.96
CA SER A 83 1.55 5.31 17.91
C SER A 83 2.77 6.14 18.34
N GLU A 84 3.95 5.70 17.91
CA GLU A 84 5.21 6.45 18.06
C GLU A 84 5.46 7.42 16.90
N THR A 85 4.83 7.16 15.75
CA THR A 85 5.09 7.85 14.47
C THR A 85 3.93 8.73 14.01
N VAL A 86 2.70 8.38 14.38
CA VAL A 86 1.47 9.07 13.97
C VAL A 86 0.79 9.69 15.19
N LYS A 87 0.62 11.01 15.20
CA LYS A 87 -0.14 11.65 16.29
C LYS A 87 -1.64 11.46 16.04
N VAL A 88 -2.33 10.73 16.91
CA VAL A 88 -3.78 10.48 16.80
C VAL A 88 -4.57 11.29 17.82
N GLU A 89 -5.52 12.09 17.35
CA GLU A 89 -6.43 12.91 18.14
C GLU A 89 -7.88 12.50 17.86
N LYS A 90 -8.73 12.44 18.89
CA LYS A 90 -10.16 12.17 18.73
C LYS A 90 -10.86 13.43 18.25
N VAL A 91 -11.73 13.28 17.27
CA VAL A 91 -12.65 14.33 16.82
C VAL A 91 -14.04 14.02 17.36
N TYR A 92 -14.57 14.95 18.15
CA TYR A 92 -15.88 14.83 18.76
C TYR A 92 -16.95 15.51 17.92
N LYS A 93 -18.18 15.01 18.00
CA LYS A 93 -19.33 15.63 17.36
C LYS A 93 -19.66 16.93 18.04
N VAL A 94 -19.87 17.96 17.22
CA VAL A 94 -20.34 19.27 17.65
C VAL A 94 -21.79 19.44 17.24
N ASN A 95 -22.66 19.68 18.21
CA ASN A 95 -24.03 20.09 17.95
C ASN A 95 -24.05 21.60 17.76
N ARG A 96 -24.74 22.07 16.72
CA ARG A 96 -24.92 23.49 16.44
C ARG A 96 -26.36 23.87 16.71
N PHE A 97 -26.58 24.81 17.62
CA PHE A 97 -27.89 25.33 17.98
C PHE A 97 -27.95 26.80 17.62
N GLY A 98 -28.95 27.24 16.87
CA GLY A 98 -28.99 28.61 16.41
C GLY A 98 -30.20 28.94 15.55
N ALA A 99 -30.27 30.19 15.13
CA ALA A 99 -31.29 30.65 14.20
C ALA A 99 -30.74 30.65 12.77
N CYS A 100 -31.53 30.18 11.83
CA CYS A 100 -31.28 30.34 10.40
C CYS A 100 -32.20 31.43 9.83
N ASP A 101 -31.78 32.07 8.73
CA ASP A 101 -32.69 32.87 7.92
C ASP A 101 -33.72 32.00 7.17
N GLU A 102 -34.64 32.65 6.46
CA GLU A 102 -35.69 31.96 5.67
C GLU A 102 -35.13 31.04 4.58
N MET A 103 -33.84 31.17 4.22
CA MET A 103 -33.13 30.34 3.25
C MET A 103 -32.29 29.22 3.89
N GLY A 104 -32.35 29.07 5.22
CA GLY A 104 -31.60 28.04 5.95
C GLY A 104 -30.13 28.39 6.20
N LYS A 105 -29.70 29.64 5.96
CA LYS A 105 -28.35 30.10 6.26
C LYS A 105 -28.24 30.47 7.75
N PRO A 106 -27.20 30.04 8.48
CA PRO A 106 -27.05 30.38 9.89
C PRO A 106 -26.87 31.89 10.10
N LEU A 107 -27.69 32.50 10.96
CA LEU A 107 -27.53 33.89 11.42
C LEU A 107 -26.58 33.97 12.61
N TYR A 108 -26.74 33.05 13.56
CA TYR A 108 -25.82 32.76 14.65
C TYR A 108 -26.00 31.31 15.06
N TYR A 109 -24.98 30.70 15.64
CA TYR A 109 -25.07 29.40 16.25
C TYR A 109 -24.13 29.32 17.47
N ASP A 110 -24.58 28.63 18.50
CA ASP A 110 -23.75 28.13 19.58
C ASP A 110 -23.28 26.72 19.23
N GLU A 111 -22.04 26.41 19.57
CA GLU A 111 -21.45 25.09 19.40
C GLU A 111 -21.33 24.39 20.76
N GLU A 112 -21.89 23.19 20.86
CA GLU A 112 -21.70 22.30 22.01
C GLU A 112 -20.98 21.04 21.53
N GLU A 113 -19.73 20.87 21.96
CA GLU A 113 -19.00 19.62 21.74
C GLU A 113 -19.57 18.51 22.63
N THR A 114 -19.93 17.40 22.01
CA THR A 114 -20.44 16.22 22.71
C THR A 114 -19.31 15.25 23.06
N ASN A 115 -19.58 14.24 23.89
CA ASN A 115 -18.62 13.16 24.14
C ASN A 115 -18.62 12.06 23.05
N GLU A 116 -19.39 12.23 21.97
CA GLU A 116 -19.47 11.28 20.87
C GLU A 116 -18.29 11.46 19.91
N VAL A 117 -17.35 10.51 19.90
CA VAL A 117 -16.25 10.49 18.91
C VAL A 117 -16.84 10.13 17.55
N ILE A 118 -16.57 10.94 16.53
CA ILE A 118 -17.02 10.72 15.14
C ILE A 118 -15.88 10.43 14.18
N ALA A 119 -14.65 10.81 14.50
CA ALA A 119 -13.48 10.57 13.67
C ALA A 119 -12.19 10.54 14.50
N LEU A 120 -11.13 10.02 13.89
CA LEU A 120 -9.75 10.11 14.36
C LEU A 120 -8.97 10.99 13.39
N LYS A 121 -8.34 12.04 13.92
CA LYS A 121 -7.41 12.89 13.17
C LYS A 121 -6.00 12.34 13.40
N ALA A 122 -5.36 11.91 12.32
CA ALA A 122 -4.00 11.41 12.30
C ALA A 122 -3.07 12.45 11.68
N THR A 123 -2.03 12.86 12.39
CA THR A 123 -0.96 13.72 11.86
C THR A 123 0.29 12.89 11.61
N TYR A 124 0.76 12.86 10.36
CA TYR A 124 1.94 12.12 9.91
C TYR A 124 2.67 12.92 8.83
N ASN A 125 4.01 13.02 8.89
CA ASN A 125 4.82 13.80 7.93
C ASN A 125 4.30 15.22 7.67
N ASN A 126 3.87 15.93 8.72
CA ASN A 126 3.27 17.29 8.65
C ASN A 126 1.96 17.38 7.84
N ARG A 127 1.30 16.25 7.56
CA ARG A 127 -0.02 16.17 6.93
C ARG A 127 -1.04 15.70 7.95
N GLU A 128 -2.26 16.19 7.82
CA GLU A 128 -3.40 15.77 8.65
C GLU A 128 -4.40 14.98 7.81
N PHE A 129 -4.79 13.82 8.33
CA PHE A 129 -5.80 12.96 7.75
C PHE A 129 -6.91 12.73 8.77
N THR A 130 -8.17 12.82 8.35
CA THR A 130 -9.31 12.55 9.22
C THR A 130 -10.02 11.30 8.74
N PHE A 131 -10.09 10.28 9.60
CA PHE A 131 -10.72 9.00 9.31
C PHE A 131 -11.99 8.84 10.15
N PRO A 132 -13.16 8.57 9.56
CA PRO A 132 -14.37 8.32 10.32
C PRO A 132 -14.20 7.15 11.31
N ILE A 133 -14.67 7.33 12.54
CA ILE A 133 -14.50 6.31 13.59
C ILE A 133 -15.21 5.00 13.24
N SER A 134 -16.29 5.07 12.45
CA SER A 134 -17.03 3.90 11.96
C SER A 134 -16.14 3.03 11.08
N LEU A 135 -15.43 3.64 10.12
CA LEU A 135 -14.48 2.98 9.24
C LEU A 135 -13.31 2.38 10.04
N CYS A 136 -12.74 3.13 10.97
CA CYS A 136 -11.63 2.62 11.78
C CYS A 136 -12.06 1.42 12.65
N ARG A 137 -13.28 1.46 13.21
CA ARG A 137 -13.85 0.34 13.98
C ARG A 137 -14.16 -0.86 13.10
N GLU A 138 -14.62 -0.66 11.87
CA GLU A 138 -14.86 -1.74 10.91
C GLU A 138 -13.57 -2.51 10.63
N PHE A 139 -12.50 -1.82 10.26
CA PHE A 139 -11.19 -2.44 9.98
C PHE A 139 -10.58 -3.08 11.23
N ALA A 140 -10.55 -2.37 12.37
CA ALA A 140 -10.01 -2.92 13.61
C ALA A 140 -10.80 -4.15 14.12
N ALA A 141 -12.12 -4.19 13.89
CA ALA A 141 -12.92 -5.37 14.22
C ALA A 141 -12.66 -6.55 13.27
N TYR A 142 -12.44 -6.26 11.98
CA TYR A 142 -12.11 -7.27 10.97
C TYR A 142 -10.80 -7.99 11.29
N TYR A 143 -9.78 -7.26 11.72
CA TYR A 143 -8.46 -7.78 12.08
C TYR A 143 -8.31 -8.14 13.57
N LYS A 144 -9.42 -8.37 14.27
CA LYS A 144 -9.36 -8.70 15.69
C LYS A 144 -8.53 -9.97 15.93
N GLY A 145 -7.40 -9.82 16.60
CA GLY A 145 -6.46 -10.91 16.90
C GLY A 145 -5.42 -11.17 15.81
N ALA A 146 -5.34 -10.30 14.80
CA ALA A 146 -4.24 -10.29 13.85
C ALA A 146 -2.91 -9.98 14.55
N LEU A 147 -1.81 -10.40 13.92
CA LEU A 147 -0.48 -9.92 14.23
C LEU A 147 -0.15 -8.82 13.21
N PRO A 148 -0.09 -7.54 13.64
CA PRO A 148 0.21 -6.45 12.72
C PRO A 148 1.71 -6.40 12.40
N GLN A 149 2.06 -5.79 11.27
CA GLN A 149 3.42 -5.42 10.85
C GLN A 149 4.43 -6.59 10.93
N GLN A 150 4.06 -7.76 10.40
CA GLN A 150 4.92 -8.96 10.45
C GLN A 150 5.91 -8.98 9.29
N ARG A 151 7.22 -8.92 9.60
CA ARG A 151 8.26 -9.05 8.58
C ARG A 151 8.37 -10.50 8.13
N VAL A 152 8.28 -10.72 6.82
CA VAL A 152 8.47 -12.03 6.19
C VAL A 152 9.54 -11.98 5.12
N GLU A 153 10.30 -13.06 5.00
CA GLU A 153 11.31 -13.22 3.96
C GLU A 153 11.60 -14.68 3.65
N ALA A 154 12.06 -14.94 2.43
CA ALA A 154 12.54 -16.25 2.02
C ALA A 154 13.53 -16.15 0.86
N ILE A 155 14.34 -17.20 0.69
CA ILE A 155 15.24 -17.33 -0.45
C ILE A 155 14.50 -17.99 -1.60
N LEU A 156 14.39 -17.27 -2.72
CA LEU A 156 13.91 -17.74 -4.01
C LEU A 156 15.10 -18.08 -4.92
N PRO A 157 15.33 -19.36 -5.27
CA PRO A 157 16.32 -19.73 -6.27
C PRO A 157 15.91 -19.25 -7.66
N THR A 158 16.87 -18.71 -8.43
CA THR A 158 16.70 -18.31 -9.84
C THR A 158 17.87 -18.79 -10.67
N ALA A 159 17.78 -18.71 -12.00
CA ALA A 159 18.86 -18.98 -12.93
C ALA A 159 20.07 -18.05 -12.74
N TYR A 160 19.87 -16.85 -12.17
CA TYR A 160 20.92 -15.85 -11.97
C TYR A 160 21.49 -15.83 -10.55
N GLY A 161 21.02 -16.72 -9.68
CA GLY A 161 21.41 -16.86 -8.28
C GLY A 161 20.24 -16.69 -7.31
N ASN A 162 20.52 -16.83 -6.01
CA ASN A 162 19.49 -16.72 -4.98
C ASN A 162 19.03 -15.26 -4.79
N VAL A 163 17.72 -15.06 -4.75
CA VAL A 163 17.07 -13.79 -4.42
C VAL A 163 16.46 -13.90 -3.02
N LEU A 164 16.75 -12.96 -2.13
CA LEU A 164 15.97 -12.78 -0.91
C LEU A 164 14.73 -11.96 -1.26
N VAL A 165 13.56 -12.59 -1.28
CA VAL A 165 12.28 -11.88 -1.40
C VAL A 165 11.72 -11.59 -0.01
N TYR A 166 11.26 -10.37 0.24
CA TYR A 166 10.83 -9.96 1.57
C TYR A 166 9.74 -8.88 1.57
N GLY A 167 9.15 -8.64 2.73
CA GLY A 167 8.25 -7.51 2.95
C GLY A 167 7.70 -7.47 4.37
N LEU A 168 6.75 -6.57 4.58
CA LEU A 168 6.05 -6.36 5.84
C LEU A 168 4.57 -6.63 5.55
N ILE A 169 4.03 -7.67 6.18
CA ILE A 169 2.59 -7.95 6.15
C ILE A 169 1.92 -6.92 7.06
N ASP A 170 0.87 -6.26 6.56
CA ASP A 170 0.07 -5.37 7.40
C ASP A 170 -0.59 -6.16 8.51
N GLU A 171 -1.38 -7.18 8.16
CA GLU A 171 -2.15 -7.95 9.13
C GLU A 171 -2.07 -9.45 8.84
N LEU A 172 -1.46 -10.22 9.75
CA LEU A 172 -1.38 -11.68 9.64
C LEU A 172 -2.46 -12.33 10.52
N MET A 173 -3.42 -12.97 9.86
CA MET A 173 -4.48 -13.77 10.49
C MET A 173 -4.11 -15.26 10.48
N PRO A 174 -4.75 -16.11 11.31
CA PRO A 174 -4.41 -17.54 11.40
C PRO A 174 -4.45 -18.31 10.06
N THR A 175 -5.30 -17.89 9.12
CA THR A 175 -5.52 -18.58 7.84
C THR A 175 -5.36 -17.68 6.61
N SER A 176 -4.99 -16.41 6.80
CA SER A 176 -4.93 -15.43 5.72
C SER A 176 -3.93 -14.31 6.00
N VAL A 177 -3.37 -13.79 4.93
CA VAL A 177 -2.57 -12.56 4.93
C VAL A 177 -3.46 -11.43 4.44
N HIS A 178 -3.41 -10.28 5.11
CA HIS A 178 -4.18 -9.12 4.72
C HIS A 178 -3.24 -7.93 4.52
N ASP A 179 -3.56 -7.14 3.51
CA ASP A 179 -2.86 -5.92 3.15
C ASP A 179 -3.87 -4.78 2.96
N VAL A 180 -3.67 -3.70 3.70
CA VAL A 180 -4.57 -2.56 3.74
C VAL A 180 -4.16 -1.60 2.63
N LYS A 181 -5.10 -1.30 1.73
CA LYS A 181 -4.88 -0.35 0.63
C LYS A 181 -5.81 0.84 0.72
N THR A 182 -5.28 2.01 0.38
CA THR A 182 -6.09 3.21 0.15
C THR A 182 -5.97 3.64 -1.30
N THR A 183 -7.07 4.04 -1.93
CA THR A 183 -7.08 4.47 -3.33
C THR A 183 -7.99 5.66 -3.55
N GLY A 184 -7.71 6.47 -4.56
CA GLY A 184 -8.60 7.57 -4.98
C GLY A 184 -9.77 7.14 -5.88
N SER A 185 -9.71 5.91 -6.40
CA SER A 185 -10.74 5.29 -7.24
C SER A 185 -10.47 3.79 -7.35
N TYR A 186 -11.48 2.95 -7.12
CA TYR A 186 -11.35 1.50 -7.21
C TYR A 186 -12.03 0.93 -8.46
N THR A 187 -11.47 -0.16 -8.99
CA THR A 187 -12.03 -0.99 -10.06
C THR A 187 -11.65 -2.44 -9.79
N VAL A 188 -12.53 -3.40 -10.10
CA VAL A 188 -12.26 -4.82 -9.86
C VAL A 188 -10.94 -5.28 -10.50
N GLY A 189 -10.10 -5.97 -9.74
CA GLY A 189 -8.80 -6.46 -10.16
C GLY A 189 -7.73 -5.37 -10.16
N LYS A 190 -7.89 -4.31 -9.34
CA LYS A 190 -6.93 -3.19 -9.30
C LYS A 190 -5.55 -3.64 -8.83
N PHE A 191 -5.49 -4.62 -7.92
CA PHE A 191 -4.24 -5.10 -7.34
C PHE A 191 -3.84 -6.49 -7.84
N LYS A 192 -4.44 -6.96 -8.93
CA LYS A 192 -4.20 -8.32 -9.48
C LYS A 192 -2.77 -8.57 -9.92
N ASP A 193 -2.06 -7.53 -10.33
CA ASP A 193 -0.69 -7.61 -10.85
C ASP A 193 0.35 -7.20 -9.79
N HIS A 194 -0.08 -6.95 -8.54
CA HIS A 194 0.83 -6.72 -7.43
C HIS A 194 1.48 -8.03 -6.97
N HIS A 195 2.65 -7.95 -6.35
CA HIS A 195 3.47 -9.11 -6.00
C HIS A 195 3.42 -9.44 -4.51
N GLN A 196 2.77 -8.61 -3.68
CA GLN A 196 2.62 -8.90 -2.25
C GLN A 196 1.86 -10.21 -2.01
N HIS A 197 0.80 -10.46 -2.80
CA HIS A 197 0.03 -11.71 -2.75
C HIS A 197 0.76 -12.93 -3.34
N LEU A 198 1.96 -12.74 -3.90
CA LEU A 198 2.88 -13.82 -4.29
C LEU A 198 3.99 -13.99 -3.26
N VAL A 199 4.64 -12.89 -2.88
CA VAL A 199 5.82 -12.86 -2.00
C VAL A 199 5.47 -13.28 -0.57
N TYR A 200 4.38 -12.78 0.01
CA TYR A 200 4.09 -13.05 1.43
C TYR A 200 3.69 -14.50 1.67
N PRO A 201 2.75 -15.09 0.91
CA PRO A 201 2.44 -16.51 1.05
C PRO A 201 3.64 -17.41 0.72
N TYR A 202 4.45 -17.06 -0.28
CA TYR A 202 5.69 -17.78 -0.59
C TYR A 202 6.64 -17.79 0.62
N ALA A 203 6.89 -16.62 1.22
CA ALA A 203 7.80 -16.50 2.35
C ALA A 203 7.28 -17.26 3.59
N LEU A 204 6.00 -17.15 3.90
CA LEU A 204 5.36 -17.91 4.98
C LEU A 204 5.50 -19.42 4.76
N MET A 205 5.22 -19.90 3.55
CA MET A 205 5.33 -21.31 3.19
C MET A 205 6.77 -21.83 3.35
N GLN A 206 7.78 -21.07 2.90
CA GLN A 206 9.19 -21.44 3.09
C GLN A 206 9.59 -21.49 4.57
N ASN A 207 8.93 -20.69 5.41
CA ASN A 207 9.15 -20.65 6.85
C ASN A 207 8.24 -21.63 7.64
N GLY A 208 7.53 -22.53 6.95
CA GLY A 208 6.74 -23.61 7.56
C GLY A 208 5.28 -23.27 7.86
N SER A 209 4.78 -22.11 7.41
CA SER A 209 3.39 -21.69 7.57
C SER A 209 2.65 -21.75 6.23
N ASP A 210 1.66 -22.64 6.09
CA ASP A 210 0.91 -22.86 4.83
C ASP A 210 -0.30 -21.91 4.69
N VAL A 211 -0.11 -20.62 4.98
CA VAL A 211 -1.13 -19.59 4.78
C VAL A 211 -1.13 -19.15 3.31
N ARG A 212 -2.20 -19.48 2.59
CA ARG A 212 -2.30 -19.25 1.13
C ARG A 212 -3.29 -18.18 0.72
N THR A 213 -4.29 -17.90 1.54
CA THR A 213 -5.28 -16.86 1.26
C THR A 213 -4.65 -15.50 1.51
N PHE A 214 -4.78 -14.61 0.55
CA PHE A 214 -4.34 -13.23 0.63
C PHE A 214 -5.52 -12.32 0.33
N GLU A 215 -5.68 -11.24 1.08
CA GLU A 215 -6.69 -10.22 0.82
C GLU A 215 -6.07 -8.83 0.74
N TYR A 216 -6.46 -8.08 -0.29
CA TYR A 216 -6.39 -6.63 -0.23
C TYR A 216 -7.70 -6.10 0.34
N ASN A 217 -7.64 -5.42 1.49
CA ASN A 217 -8.78 -4.72 2.05
C ASN A 217 -8.61 -3.22 1.78
N ILE A 218 -9.52 -2.67 1.00
CA ILE A 218 -9.30 -1.43 0.26
C ILE A 218 -10.29 -0.38 0.73
N VAL A 219 -9.81 0.82 1.02
CA VAL A 219 -10.62 2.01 1.25
C VAL A 219 -10.50 2.96 0.06
N GLU A 220 -11.62 3.29 -0.57
CA GLU A 220 -11.67 4.35 -1.57
C GLU A 220 -11.93 5.70 -0.90
N PHE A 221 -11.07 6.68 -1.15
CA PHE A 221 -11.25 8.07 -0.71
C PHE A 221 -11.52 8.97 -1.90
N ASN A 222 -12.50 9.87 -1.77
CA ASN A 222 -12.70 10.93 -2.77
C ASN A 222 -11.60 12.00 -2.67
N LYS A 223 -11.60 12.95 -3.61
CA LYS A 223 -10.62 14.05 -3.65
C LYS A 223 -10.64 14.95 -2.40
N ALA A 224 -11.75 15.00 -1.67
CA ALA A 224 -11.88 15.75 -0.43
C ALA A 224 -11.42 14.94 0.80
N GLY A 225 -10.93 13.71 0.60
CA GLY A 225 -10.40 12.86 1.66
C GLY A 225 -11.45 12.11 2.47
N TYR A 226 -12.71 12.09 2.03
CA TYR A 226 -13.77 11.30 2.67
C TYR A 226 -13.83 9.90 2.06
N PRO A 227 -14.04 8.85 2.89
CA PRO A 227 -14.23 7.51 2.36
C PRO A 227 -15.52 7.46 1.54
N VAL A 228 -15.43 6.80 0.39
CA VAL A 228 -16.54 6.52 -0.53
C VAL A 228 -17.11 5.15 -0.24
N ASP A 229 -16.25 4.13 -0.17
CA ASP A 229 -16.64 2.73 -0.02
C ASP A 229 -15.44 1.87 0.41
N THR A 230 -15.72 0.62 0.80
CA THR A 230 -14.73 -0.39 1.15
C THR A 230 -14.86 -1.64 0.27
N TYR A 231 -13.72 -2.22 -0.12
CA TYR A 231 -13.68 -3.37 -1.03
C TYR A 231 -12.71 -4.44 -0.51
N THR A 232 -12.94 -5.69 -0.93
CA THR A 232 -12.03 -6.80 -0.66
C THR A 232 -11.72 -7.54 -1.97
N GLU A 233 -10.43 -7.69 -2.28
CA GLU A 233 -9.94 -8.58 -3.35
C GLU A 233 -9.21 -9.77 -2.72
N THR A 234 -9.69 -10.98 -2.99
CA THR A 234 -9.10 -12.22 -2.45
C THR A 234 -8.29 -12.96 -3.53
N TYR A 235 -7.06 -13.33 -3.19
CA TYR A 235 -6.14 -14.09 -4.02
C TYR A 235 -5.72 -15.36 -3.27
N VAL A 236 -5.76 -16.50 -3.92
CA VAL A 236 -5.30 -17.77 -3.33
C VAL A 236 -3.99 -18.18 -3.98
N PHE A 237 -2.93 -18.20 -3.17
CA PHE A 237 -1.60 -18.63 -3.58
C PHE A 237 -1.60 -20.12 -3.94
N ASN A 238 -1.13 -20.42 -5.14
CA ASN A 238 -0.93 -21.76 -5.65
C ASN A 238 0.55 -21.95 -5.98
N PRO A 239 1.31 -22.72 -5.16
CA PRO A 239 2.75 -22.88 -5.35
C PRO A 239 3.16 -23.32 -6.77
N LYS A 240 2.36 -24.16 -7.43
CA LYS A 240 2.67 -24.64 -8.79
C LYS A 240 2.52 -23.58 -9.87
N ARG A 241 1.62 -22.61 -9.65
CA ARG A 241 1.35 -21.49 -10.57
C ARG A 241 2.24 -20.29 -10.25
N ASP A 242 2.30 -19.94 -8.97
CA ASP A 242 2.77 -18.63 -8.53
C ASP A 242 4.27 -18.57 -8.29
N ILE A 243 4.92 -19.67 -7.87
CA ILE A 243 6.38 -19.70 -7.75
C ILE A 243 7.04 -19.48 -9.12
N PRO A 244 6.62 -20.15 -10.22
CA PRO A 244 7.15 -19.84 -11.54
C PRO A 244 6.95 -18.39 -11.97
N ILE A 245 5.77 -17.80 -11.71
CA ILE A 245 5.48 -16.39 -12.03
C ILE A 245 6.44 -15.47 -11.27
N LEU A 246 6.56 -15.64 -9.95
CA LEU A 246 7.45 -14.85 -9.11
C LEU A 246 8.92 -15.01 -9.52
N THR A 247 9.35 -16.24 -9.84
CA THR A 247 10.71 -16.55 -10.29
C THR A 247 11.02 -15.83 -11.59
N ASN A 248 10.14 -15.95 -12.60
CA ASN A 248 10.33 -15.29 -13.89
C ASN A 248 10.40 -13.76 -13.74
N HIS A 249 9.51 -13.17 -12.93
CA HIS A 249 9.54 -11.72 -12.70
C HIS A 249 10.81 -11.26 -12.00
N CYS A 250 11.31 -12.04 -11.03
CA CYS A 250 12.61 -11.78 -10.40
C CYS A 250 13.78 -11.91 -11.38
N GLU A 251 13.75 -12.89 -12.28
CA GLU A 251 14.80 -13.08 -13.30
C GLU A 251 14.85 -11.93 -14.30
N GLU A 252 13.69 -11.48 -14.79
CA GLU A 252 13.61 -10.30 -15.66
C GLU A 252 14.06 -9.04 -14.94
N PHE A 253 13.71 -8.89 -13.65
CA PHE A 253 14.18 -7.76 -12.86
C PHE A 253 15.71 -7.81 -12.66
N ILE A 254 16.30 -9.00 -12.48
CA ILE A 254 17.76 -9.14 -12.43
C ILE A 254 18.40 -8.69 -13.74
N ARG A 255 17.87 -9.06 -14.90
CA ARG A 255 18.39 -8.59 -16.21
C ARG A 255 18.39 -7.06 -16.27
N PHE A 256 17.25 -6.44 -15.93
CA PHE A 256 17.12 -4.99 -15.87
C PHE A 256 18.18 -4.35 -14.95
N LEU A 257 18.38 -4.90 -13.76
CA LEU A 257 19.36 -4.39 -12.80
C LEU A 257 20.80 -4.51 -13.32
N GLU A 258 21.14 -5.61 -14.00
CA GLU A 258 22.47 -5.80 -14.56
C GLU A 258 22.73 -4.87 -15.76
N GLU A 259 21.74 -4.67 -16.63
CA GLU A 259 21.82 -3.73 -17.75
C GLU A 259 21.96 -2.27 -17.30
N ASN A 260 21.36 -1.92 -16.15
CA ASN A 260 21.36 -0.56 -15.58
C ASN A 260 22.31 -0.42 -14.39
N ARG A 261 23.25 -1.34 -14.21
CA ARG A 261 24.12 -1.41 -13.01
C ARG A 261 24.89 -0.12 -12.74
N GLU A 262 25.27 0.61 -13.78
CA GLU A 262 26.07 1.84 -13.69
C GLU A 262 25.33 3.00 -13.01
N ILE A 263 23.99 3.04 -13.13
CA ILE A 263 23.15 4.10 -12.55
C ILE A 263 22.51 3.70 -11.20
N ILE A 264 22.80 2.48 -10.73
CA ILE A 264 22.30 1.95 -9.46
C ILE A 264 23.36 2.14 -8.37
N ASN A 265 23.05 3.02 -7.43
CA ASN A 265 23.89 3.41 -6.29
C ASN A 265 23.61 2.57 -5.04
N ASP A 266 22.36 2.17 -4.79
CA ASP A 266 22.04 1.30 -3.66
C ASP A 266 22.49 -0.14 -3.94
N LYS A 267 23.50 -0.62 -3.20
CA LYS A 267 24.08 -1.95 -3.41
C LYS A 267 23.34 -3.05 -2.65
N LYS A 268 22.40 -2.74 -1.76
CA LYS A 268 21.55 -3.74 -1.08
C LYS A 268 20.73 -4.56 -2.06
N ILE A 269 20.31 -3.95 -3.18
CA ILE A 269 19.57 -4.66 -4.24
C ILE A 269 20.39 -5.83 -4.82
N PHE A 270 21.72 -5.73 -4.80
CA PHE A 270 22.70 -6.74 -5.25
C PHE A 270 23.26 -7.59 -4.09
N GLY A 271 22.51 -7.76 -3.00
CA GLY A 271 22.92 -8.63 -1.90
C GLY A 271 23.97 -8.04 -0.94
N GLY A 272 24.60 -6.93 -1.34
CA GLY A 272 25.60 -6.23 -0.56
C GLY A 272 25.06 -5.53 0.68
N GLU A 273 25.99 -4.98 1.47
CA GLU A 273 25.72 -4.01 2.53
C GLU A 273 25.98 -2.60 1.97
N ASN A 274 25.22 -1.59 2.43
CA ASN A 274 25.55 -0.19 2.19
C ASN A 274 26.25 0.36 3.43
#